data_AF-A0A291GZD4-F1
#
_entry.id   AF-A0A291GZD4-F1
#
_cell.length_a   1.000
_cell.length_b   1.000
_cell.length_c   1.000
_cell.angle_alpha   90.00
_cell.angle_beta   90.00
_cell.angle_gamma   90.00
#
_symmetry.space_group_name_H-M   'P 1'
#
loop_
_entity.id
_entity.type
_entity.pdbx_description
1 polymer ?
#
loop_
_entity_poly.entity_id
_entity_poly.type
_entity_poly.pdbx_seq_one_letter_code
_entity_poly.pdbx_strand_id
1 'polypeptide(L)'
;MANPLVSIVVPIAGIVAAAVGNKAAAAGWGAVFGEDAPTMKSQKAAKKDVAKRRKQAKKDGLSASEIAAIKDPSDDQPVWKMMLWALVSGVILQGLRVAAKRGAQKGTERLTTRRPRPNRG
;
A
#
# COMPACT_ATOMS: atom_id res chain seq x y z
N MET A 1 -7.52 7.65 -30.19
CA MET A 1 -7.99 6.46 -29.43
C MET A 1 -6.82 5.90 -28.63
N ALA A 2 -7.01 5.59 -27.35
CA ALA A 2 -5.94 5.00 -26.52
C ALA A 2 -5.48 3.67 -27.16
N ASN A 3 -4.17 3.50 -27.34
CA ASN A 3 -3.62 2.27 -27.91
C ASN A 3 -3.97 1.09 -27.00
N PRO A 4 -4.60 0.00 -27.50
CA PRO A 4 -5.09 -1.12 -26.67
C PRO A 4 -3.99 -1.79 -25.84
N LEU A 5 -2.72 -1.70 -26.26
CA LEU A 5 -1.57 -2.17 -25.48
C LEU A 5 -1.35 -1.32 -24.21
N VAL A 6 -1.55 -0.01 -24.30
CA VAL A 6 -1.44 0.91 -23.14
C VAL A 6 -2.54 0.63 -22.13
N SER A 7 -3.76 0.34 -22.59
CA SER A 7 -4.88 0.06 -21.69
C SER A 7 -4.74 -1.24 -20.90
N ILE A 8 -3.92 -2.20 -21.35
CA ILE A 8 -3.68 -3.47 -20.66
C ILE A 8 -2.43 -3.40 -19.77
N VAL A 9 -1.35 -2.78 -20.27
CA VAL A 9 -0.08 -2.70 -19.55
C VAL A 9 -0.15 -1.75 -18.36
N VAL A 10 -0.90 -0.63 -18.46
CA VAL A 10 -1.03 0.34 -17.37
C VAL A 10 -1.67 -0.25 -16.12
N PRO A 11 -2.77 -1.03 -16.19
CA PRO A 11 -3.32 -1.75 -15.04
C PRO A 11 -2.33 -2.71 -14.39
N ILE A 12 -1.63 -3.52 -15.18
CA ILE A 12 -0.69 -4.53 -14.66
C ILE A 12 0.49 -3.85 -13.95
N ALA A 13 1.10 -2.85 -14.60
CA ALA A 13 2.16 -2.04 -14.00
C ALA A 13 1.66 -1.30 -12.75
N GLY A 14 0.42 -0.82 -12.76
CA GLY A 14 -0.23 -0.19 -11.60
C GLY A 14 -0.37 -1.13 -10.40
N ILE A 15 -0.78 -2.38 -10.63
CA ILE A 15 -0.91 -3.40 -9.56
C ILE A 15 0.46 -3.71 -8.94
N VAL A 16 1.47 -3.96 -9.78
CA VAL A 16 2.82 -4.28 -9.30
C VAL A 16 3.44 -3.09 -8.56
N ALA A 17 3.32 -1.89 -9.12
CA ALA A 17 3.84 -0.68 -8.50
C ALA A 17 3.12 -0.35 -7.18
N ALA A 18 1.80 -0.57 -7.09
CA ALA A 18 1.06 -0.40 -5.84
C ALA A 18 1.53 -1.39 -4.76
N ALA A 19 1.82 -2.64 -5.14
CA ALA A 19 2.33 -3.63 -4.20
C ALA A 19 3.73 -3.27 -3.67
N VAL A 20 4.64 -2.87 -4.56
CA VAL A 20 6.00 -2.45 -4.18
C VAL A 20 5.98 -1.13 -3.40
N GLY A 21 5.19 -0.15 -3.85
CA GLY A 21 5.03 1.14 -3.20
C GLY A 21 4.45 1.02 -1.79
N ASN A 22 3.43 0.17 -1.59
CA ASN A 22 2.91 -0.11 -0.25
C ASN A 22 3.94 -0.77 0.66
N LYS A 23 4.78 -1.67 0.13
CA LYS A 23 5.82 -2.33 0.92
C LYS A 23 6.92 -1.36 1.32
N ALA A 24 7.34 -0.49 0.40
CA ALA A 24 8.31 0.57 0.66
C ALA A 24 7.77 1.61 1.65
N ALA A 25 6.52 2.03 1.49
CA ALA A 25 5.86 2.94 2.41
C ALA A 25 5.73 2.31 3.81
N ALA A 26 5.39 1.02 3.90
CA ALA A 26 5.29 0.31 5.17
C ALA A 26 6.64 0.17 5.87
N ALA A 27 7.71 -0.12 5.13
CA ALA A 27 9.07 -0.14 5.66
C ALA A 27 9.53 1.24 6.14
N GLY A 28 9.24 2.30 5.36
CA GLY A 28 9.52 3.68 5.75
C GLY A 28 8.74 4.09 7.00
N TRP A 29 7.49 3.65 7.12
CA TRP A 29 6.67 3.88 8.32
C TRP A 29 7.26 3.21 9.56
N GLY A 30 7.67 1.95 9.45
CA GLY A 30 8.35 1.23 10.52
C GLY A 30 9.70 1.84 10.90
N ALA A 31 10.44 2.41 9.95
CA ALA A 31 11.69 3.11 10.22
C ALA A 31 11.49 4.45 10.93
N VAL A 32 10.42 5.19 10.62
CA VAL A 32 10.15 6.51 11.21
C VAL A 32 9.47 6.40 12.57
N PHE A 33 8.52 5.47 12.71
CA PHE A 33 7.67 5.38 13.91
C PHE A 33 7.95 4.15 14.77
N GLY A 34 8.82 3.22 14.34
CA GLY A 34 9.08 1.97 15.07
C GLY A 34 7.88 1.02 15.16
N GLU A 35 6.78 1.35 14.48
CA GLU A 35 5.49 0.68 14.55
C GLU A 35 5.11 0.10 13.18
N ASP A 36 4.33 -0.98 13.18
CA ASP A 36 3.75 -1.50 11.94
C ASP A 36 2.84 -0.46 11.29
N ALA A 37 2.99 -0.29 9.97
CA ALA A 37 2.12 0.60 9.20
C ALA A 37 0.64 0.19 9.35
N PRO A 38 -0.30 1.14 9.39
CA PRO A 38 -1.72 0.85 9.63
C PRO A 38 -2.40 0.29 8.37
N THR A 39 -2.03 -0.93 8.03
CA THR A 39 -2.58 -1.70 6.90
C THR A 39 -3.67 -2.64 7.37
N MET A 40 -4.56 -3.04 6.46
CA MET A 40 -5.59 -4.06 6.77
C MET A 40 -5.00 -5.39 7.27
N LYS A 41 -3.76 -5.71 6.84
CA LYS A 41 -3.07 -6.94 7.26
C LYS A 41 -2.54 -6.82 8.69
N SER A 42 -1.89 -5.71 9.04
CA SER A 42 -1.38 -5.48 10.41
C SER A 42 -2.52 -5.33 11.41
N GLN A 43 -3.60 -4.62 11.06
CA GLN A 43 -4.79 -4.54 11.92
C GLN A 43 -5.44 -5.91 12.18
N LYS A 44 -5.54 -6.76 11.16
CA LYS A 44 -6.06 -8.14 11.34
C LYS A 44 -5.11 -9.01 12.17
N ALA A 45 -3.80 -8.82 12.04
CA ALA A 45 -2.81 -9.54 12.84
C ALA A 45 -2.88 -9.13 14.32
N ALA A 46 -2.90 -7.82 14.60
CA ALA A 46 -3.07 -7.25 15.94
C ALA A 46 -4.33 -7.80 16.64
N LYS A 47 -5.49 -7.75 15.95
CA LYS A 47 -6.75 -8.32 16.46
C LYS A 47 -6.65 -9.81 16.80
N LYS A 48 -5.98 -10.59 15.95
CA LYS A 48 -5.78 -12.03 16.18
C LYS A 48 -4.88 -12.29 17.37
N ASP A 49 -3.81 -11.52 17.54
CA ASP A 49 -2.88 -11.69 18.64
C ASP A 49 -3.48 -11.25 19.97
N VAL A 50 -4.27 -10.18 19.99
CA VAL A 50 -5.09 -9.78 21.16
C VAL A 50 -6.07 -10.89 21.53
N ALA A 51 -6.76 -11.47 20.55
CA ALA A 51 -7.68 -12.58 20.79
C ALA A 51 -6.96 -13.83 21.34
N LYS A 52 -5.75 -14.14 20.84
CA LYS A 52 -4.91 -15.22 21.37
C LYS A 52 -4.48 -14.93 22.81
N ARG A 53 -3.99 -13.72 23.10
CA ARG A 53 -3.58 -13.30 24.44
C ARG A 53 -4.73 -13.35 25.43
N ARG A 54 -5.93 -12.89 25.05
CA ARG A 54 -7.14 -13.02 25.86
C ARG A 54 -7.54 -14.47 26.11
N LYS A 55 -7.39 -15.35 25.11
CA LYS A 55 -7.64 -16.79 25.29
C LYS A 55 -6.61 -17.45 26.20
N GLN A 56 -5.34 -17.06 26.09
CA GLN A 56 -4.28 -17.57 26.96
C GLN A 56 -4.49 -17.09 28.40
N ALA A 57 -4.76 -15.80 28.59
CA ALA A 57 -5.08 -15.22 29.90
C ALA A 57 -6.28 -15.91 30.58
N LYS A 58 -7.30 -16.31 29.81
CA LYS A 58 -8.41 -17.15 30.32
C LYS A 58 -7.95 -18.53 30.78
N LYS A 59 -6.99 -19.15 30.08
CA LYS A 59 -6.42 -20.45 30.49
C LYS A 59 -5.53 -20.32 31.71
N ASP A 60 -4.84 -19.19 31.84
CA ASP A 60 -3.95 -18.89 32.95
C ASP A 60 -4.70 -18.44 34.22
N GLY A 61 -6.04 -18.34 34.16
CA GLY A 61 -6.91 -18.06 35.30
C GLY A 61 -7.02 -16.58 35.69
N LEU A 62 -6.62 -15.65 34.82
CA LEU A 62 -6.74 -14.21 35.09
C LEU A 62 -8.21 -13.78 35.23
N SER A 63 -8.42 -12.74 36.04
CA SER A 63 -9.75 -12.18 36.28
C SER A 63 -10.32 -11.52 35.02
N ALA A 64 -11.65 -11.42 34.94
CA ALA A 64 -12.32 -10.83 33.78
C ALA A 64 -11.89 -9.37 33.51
N SER A 65 -11.56 -8.61 34.56
CA SER A 65 -11.03 -7.25 34.48
C SER A 65 -9.63 -7.20 33.86
N GLU A 66 -8.75 -8.14 34.19
CA GLU A 66 -7.40 -8.23 33.63
C GLU A 66 -7.41 -8.68 32.17
N ILE A 67 -8.32 -9.58 31.81
CA ILE A 67 -8.53 -9.98 30.41
C ILE A 67 -9.09 -8.82 29.58
N ALA A 68 -9.98 -8.00 30.16
CA ALA A 68 -10.52 -6.82 29.52
C ALA A 68 -9.47 -5.71 29.35
N ALA A 69 -8.47 -5.65 30.24
CA ALA A 69 -7.34 -4.73 30.14
C ALA A 69 -6.39 -5.04 28.97
N ILE A 70 -6.44 -6.25 28.39
CA ILE A 70 -5.74 -6.59 27.14
C ILE A 70 -6.44 -5.85 25.99
N LYS A 71 -6.08 -4.58 25.79
CA LYS A 71 -6.57 -3.71 24.72
C LYS A 71 -5.93 -4.04 23.38
N ASP A 72 -6.62 -3.67 22.31
CA ASP A 72 -6.07 -3.74 20.97
C ASP A 72 -5.06 -2.58 20.81
N PRO A 73 -3.80 -2.84 20.43
CA PRO A 73 -2.85 -1.77 20.17
C PRO A 73 -3.31 -0.80 19.08
N SER A 74 -4.31 -1.15 18.26
CA SER A 74 -4.94 -0.20 17.33
C SER A 74 -5.83 0.84 17.99
N ASP A 75 -6.38 0.57 19.18
CA ASP A 75 -7.28 1.51 19.89
C ASP A 75 -6.49 2.67 20.54
N ASP A 76 -5.20 2.47 20.80
CA ASP A 76 -4.31 3.50 21.35
C ASP A 76 -3.52 4.26 20.25
N GLN A 77 -3.69 3.92 18.96
CA GLN A 77 -3.01 4.64 17.89
C GLN A 77 -3.65 6.03 17.68
N PRO A 78 -2.85 7.11 17.69
CA PRO A 78 -3.37 8.45 17.41
C PRO A 78 -4.02 8.55 16.04
N VAL A 79 -5.24 9.10 15.98
CA VAL A 79 -6.01 9.28 14.72
C VAL A 79 -5.21 10.03 13.65
N TRP A 80 -4.35 10.97 14.05
CA TRP A 80 -3.50 11.72 13.12
C TRP A 80 -2.49 10.83 12.38
N LYS A 81 -2.00 9.74 12.98
CA LYS A 81 -1.12 8.76 12.31
C LYS A 81 -1.87 8.04 11.19
N MET A 82 -3.15 7.71 11.40
CA MET A 82 -4.01 7.12 10.36
C MET A 82 -4.24 8.10 9.21
N MET A 83 -4.51 9.37 9.53
CA MET A 83 -4.67 10.42 8.50
C MET A 83 -3.39 10.65 7.71
N LEU A 84 -2.24 10.70 8.38
CA LEU A 84 -0.93 10.85 7.75
C LEU A 84 -0.65 9.66 6.81
N TRP A 85 -0.92 8.44 7.24
CA TRP A 85 -0.77 7.27 6.38
C TRP A 85 -1.69 7.31 5.16
N ALA A 86 -2.96 7.69 5.35
CA ALA A 86 -3.92 7.85 4.25
C ALA A 86 -3.45 8.90 3.23
N LEU A 87 -2.88 10.01 3.71
CA LEU A 87 -2.29 11.05 2.86
C LEU A 87 -1.06 10.54 2.09
N VAL A 88 -0.10 9.94 2.80
CA VAL A 88 1.13 9.42 2.19
C VAL A 88 0.83 8.34 1.15
N SER A 89 -0.04 7.37 1.49
CA SER A 89 -0.47 6.34 0.55
C SER A 89 -1.24 6.90 -0.65
N GLY A 90 -2.09 7.90 -0.42
CA GLY A 90 -2.81 8.61 -1.49
C GLY A 90 -1.87 9.32 -2.47
N VAL A 91 -0.87 10.05 -1.95
CA VAL A 91 0.14 10.74 -2.78
C VAL A 91 0.99 9.76 -3.57
N ILE A 92 1.42 8.65 -2.94
CA ILE A 92 2.17 7.59 -3.62
C ILE A 92 1.35 6.98 -4.77
N LEU A 93 0.08 6.63 -4.51
CA LEU A 93 -0.82 6.09 -5.53
C LEU A 93 -1.05 7.05 -6.70
N GLN A 94 -1.22 8.35 -6.41
CA GLN A 94 -1.36 9.37 -7.45
C GLN A 94 -0.06 9.51 -8.27
N GLY A 95 1.09 9.56 -7.61
CA GLY A 95 2.41 9.61 -8.26
C GLY A 95 2.64 8.41 -9.18
N LEU A 96 2.34 7.20 -8.70
CA LEU A 96 2.41 5.97 -9.51
C LEU A 96 1.46 6.00 -10.70
N ARG A 97 0.24 6.52 -10.55
CA ARG A 97 -0.73 6.63 -11.66
C ARG A 97 -0.26 7.61 -12.73
N VAL A 98 0.33 8.74 -12.34
CA VAL A 98 0.90 9.72 -13.28
C VAL A 98 2.14 9.14 -13.97
N ALA A 99 3.02 8.48 -13.23
CA ALA A 99 4.21 7.82 -13.77
C ALA A 99 3.83 6.71 -14.78
N ALA A 100 2.84 5.88 -14.46
CA ALA A 100 2.35 4.83 -15.35
C ALA A 100 1.76 5.41 -16.64
N LYS A 101 0.98 6.49 -16.57
CA LYS A 101 0.44 7.18 -17.76
C LYS A 101 1.56 7.74 -18.64
N ARG A 102 2.52 8.47 -18.05
CA ARG A 102 3.66 9.06 -18.78
C ARG A 102 4.57 7.99 -19.39
N GLY A 103 4.86 6.93 -18.64
CA GLY A 103 5.69 5.82 -19.08
C GLY A 103 5.04 5.05 -20.23
N ALA A 104 3.73 4.78 -20.13
CA ALA A 104 3.01 4.10 -21.20
C ALA A 104 2.90 4.98 -22.46
N GLN A 105 2.64 6.28 -22.33
CA GLN A 105 2.65 7.23 -23.46
C GLN A 105 4.00 7.24 -24.18
N LYS A 106 5.11 7.43 -23.45
CA LYS A 106 6.47 7.45 -24.00
C LYS A 106 6.87 6.10 -24.63
N GLY A 107 6.42 5.00 -24.03
CA GLY A 107 6.62 3.65 -24.55
C GLY A 107 5.87 3.44 -25.86
N THR A 108 4.61 3.88 -25.93
CA THR A 108 3.86 3.84 -27.19
C THR A 108 4.46 4.74 -28.24
N GLU A 109 4.84 5.99 -27.92
CA GLU A 109 5.47 6.88 -28.89
C GLU A 109 6.69 6.23 -29.54
N ARG A 110 7.58 5.62 -28.74
CA ARG A 110 8.73 4.87 -29.26
C ARG A 110 8.36 3.68 -30.16
N LEU A 111 7.27 2.97 -29.84
CA LEU A 111 6.81 1.83 -30.63
C LEU A 111 6.02 2.24 -31.88
N THR A 112 5.37 3.41 -31.86
CA THR A 112 4.52 3.90 -32.95
C THR A 112 5.21 4.89 -33.88
N THR A 113 6.32 5.53 -33.48
CA THR A 113 7.14 6.31 -34.39
C THR A 113 7.81 5.38 -35.39
N ARG A 114 7.20 5.20 -36.56
CA ARG A 114 7.90 4.72 -37.75
C ARG A 114 9.08 5.66 -38.01
N ARG A 115 10.28 5.10 -38.21
CA ARG A 115 11.45 5.84 -38.72
C ARG A 115 10.98 6.76 -39.86
N PRO A 116 11.40 8.04 -39.90
CA PRO A 116 11.12 8.89 -41.04
C PRO A 116 11.61 8.16 -42.29
N ARG A 117 10.71 7.87 -43.24
CA ARG A 117 11.16 7.39 -44.56
C ARG A 117 11.90 8.58 -45.18
N PRO A 118 13.18 8.44 -45.57
CA PRO A 118 13.81 9.47 -46.36
C PRO A 118 12.95 9.65 -47.61
N ASN A 119 12.50 10.89 -47.85
CA ASN A 119 11.84 11.27 -49.08
C ASN A 119 12.70 10.72 -50.23
N ARG A 120 12.15 9.77 -51.01
CA ARG A 120 12.71 9.50 -52.33
C ARG A 120 12.41 10.75 -53.13
N GLY A 121 13.48 11.49 -53.46
CA GLY A 121 13.42 12.64 -54.37
C GLY A 121 12.89 12.26 -55.74
#